data_AF-A0A2I1CEQ4-F1
#
_entry.id   AF-A0A2I1CEQ4-F1
#
_cell.length_a   1.000
_cell.length_b   1.000
_cell.length_c   1.000
_cell.angle_alpha   90.00
_cell.angle_beta   90.00
_cell.angle_gamma   90.00
#
_symmetry.space_group_name_H-M   'P 1'
#
loop_
_entity.id
_entity.type
_entity.pdbx_description
1 polymer ?
#
loop_
_entity_poly.entity_id
_entity_poly.type
_entity_poly.pdbx_seq_one_letter_code
_entity_poly.pdbx_strand_id
1 'polypeptide(L)'
;MEQGGKHQHLSPPELSNGNSQHLQPELSKSPEFSKFPSPLSPPPRWPARQFRRCVSRSPVTPEVRQAILSSFDFEKSYDEQPESAILKLEKLLGYERWPWLDDLDRRNTICDKVSMILHKFLWSHRYYWLTDTGIDGKSRLLISPKEGIEPLPLPEWLSTPYIVRVPHQDFTYKPETGEEICENPTITSGHAILDSDQRRPDMS
;
A
#
# COMPACT_ATOMS: atom_id res chain seq x y z
N MET A 1 -52.35 22.78 -25.97
CA MET A 1 -53.58 22.02 -25.65
C MET A 1 -53.53 21.69 -24.17
N GLU A 2 -54.14 22.55 -23.36
CA GLU A 2 -54.58 22.23 -22.00
C GLU A 2 -55.88 21.43 -22.08
N GLN A 3 -56.02 20.36 -21.29
CA GLN A 3 -57.23 19.93 -20.57
C GLN A 3 -56.73 19.00 -19.43
N GLY A 4 -57.08 19.12 -18.16
CA GLY A 4 -58.15 19.87 -17.50
C GLY A 4 -59.26 18.93 -17.03
N GLY A 5 -59.29 18.62 -15.73
CA GLY A 5 -60.49 18.18 -15.00
C GLY A 5 -60.60 16.69 -14.66
N LYS A 6 -61.22 16.25 -13.57
CA LYS A 6 -62.02 16.93 -12.53
C LYS A 6 -62.14 16.02 -11.30
N HIS A 7 -62.21 16.65 -10.14
CA HIS A 7 -62.58 16.13 -8.82
C HIS A 7 -63.93 15.39 -8.80
N GLN A 8 -64.09 14.43 -7.89
CA GLN A 8 -65.28 14.31 -7.05
C GLN A 8 -64.91 13.92 -5.61
N HIS A 9 -65.67 14.50 -4.69
CA HIS A 9 -65.47 14.62 -3.25
C HIS A 9 -66.68 13.97 -2.58
N LEU A 10 -66.49 13.07 -1.60
CA LEU A 10 -67.51 12.68 -0.63
C LEU A 10 -66.84 12.47 0.75
N SER A 11 -67.46 13.07 1.77
CA SER A 11 -66.98 13.31 3.13
C SER A 11 -67.32 12.16 4.13
N PRO A 12 -66.78 12.17 5.38
CA PRO A 12 -66.67 11.05 6.36
C PRO A 12 -67.88 11.05 7.36
N PRO A 13 -67.99 10.31 8.52
CA PRO A 13 -67.00 9.78 9.51
C PRO A 13 -67.33 8.35 10.07
N GLU A 14 -66.61 7.76 11.02
CA GLU A 14 -66.89 7.82 12.47
C GLU A 14 -65.70 7.34 13.34
N LEU A 15 -65.57 7.99 14.50
CA LEU A 15 -64.66 7.69 15.61
C LEU A 15 -65.21 6.53 16.45
N SER A 16 -64.35 5.61 16.89
CA SER A 16 -64.57 4.89 18.15
C SER A 16 -63.30 4.94 19.01
N ASN A 17 -63.44 5.59 20.16
CA ASN A 17 -62.50 5.60 21.28
C ASN A 17 -62.73 4.34 22.12
N GLY A 18 -61.65 3.67 22.52
CA GLY A 18 -61.70 2.51 23.42
C GLY A 18 -60.36 2.23 24.11
N ASN A 19 -60.06 3.07 25.12
CA ASN A 19 -59.18 2.88 26.28
C ASN A 19 -57.90 2.03 26.20
N SER A 20 -56.77 2.74 26.35
CA SER A 20 -55.61 2.46 27.21
C SER A 20 -55.69 1.21 28.10
N GLN A 21 -54.75 0.28 27.87
CA GLN A 21 -53.90 -0.21 28.95
C GLN A 21 -52.43 -0.16 28.53
N HIS A 22 -51.69 0.48 29.41
CA HIS A 22 -50.28 0.81 29.39
C HIS A 22 -49.44 -0.46 29.58
N LEU A 23 -48.67 -0.84 28.57
CA LEU A 23 -47.49 -1.70 28.73
C LEU A 23 -46.35 -1.07 27.92
N GLN A 24 -45.30 -0.66 28.63
CA GLN A 24 -44.15 0.01 28.05
C GLN A 24 -43.45 -0.87 27.01
N PRO A 25 -42.94 -0.32 25.90
CA PRO A 25 -42.08 -1.06 24.99
C PRO A 25 -40.69 -1.19 25.61
N GLU A 26 -40.26 -2.42 25.88
CA GLU A 26 -38.85 -2.68 26.16
C GLU A 26 -38.02 -2.31 24.91
N LEU A 27 -37.08 -1.40 25.14
CA LEU A 27 -35.99 -1.02 24.24
C LEU A 27 -35.14 -2.25 23.87
N SER A 28 -35.55 -2.97 22.83
CA SER A 28 -34.72 -4.01 22.21
C SER A 28 -33.90 -3.42 21.07
N LYS A 29 -32.73 -2.94 21.49
CA LYS A 29 -31.43 -2.96 20.81
C LYS A 29 -31.43 -2.73 19.30
N SER A 30 -30.94 -1.54 18.94
CA SER A 30 -30.43 -1.18 17.62
C SER A 30 -29.64 -2.31 16.95
N PRO A 31 -29.80 -2.55 15.64
CA PRO A 31 -28.92 -3.46 14.93
C PRO A 31 -27.50 -2.90 14.96
N GLU A 32 -26.60 -3.67 15.55
CA GLU A 32 -25.17 -3.41 15.56
C GLU A 32 -24.67 -3.19 14.13
N PHE A 33 -24.16 -1.99 13.87
CA PHE A 33 -23.35 -1.72 12.70
C PHE A 33 -22.02 -2.48 12.83
N SER A 34 -22.04 -3.78 12.56
CA SER A 34 -20.81 -4.53 12.26
C SER A 34 -20.40 -4.21 10.81
N LYS A 35 -19.79 -3.03 10.62
CA LYS A 35 -19.07 -2.66 9.39
C LYS A 35 -17.57 -2.85 9.61
N PHE A 36 -17.16 -4.07 9.90
CA PHE A 36 -15.78 -4.49 9.63
C PHE A 36 -15.86 -5.68 8.68
N PRO A 37 -15.25 -5.62 7.49
CA PRO A 37 -15.22 -6.77 6.62
C PRO A 37 -14.49 -7.90 7.36
N SER A 38 -15.06 -9.09 7.32
CA SER A 38 -14.42 -10.33 7.74
C SER A 38 -12.95 -10.36 7.30
N PRO A 39 -12.03 -10.97 8.07
CA PRO A 39 -10.63 -11.03 7.69
C PRO A 39 -10.53 -11.63 6.27
N LEU A 40 -9.99 -10.84 5.34
CA LEU A 40 -9.82 -11.20 3.93
C LEU A 40 -8.71 -12.24 3.81
N SER A 41 -8.96 -13.48 4.22
CA SER A 41 -8.12 -14.60 3.83
C SER A 41 -8.54 -15.08 2.44
N PRO A 42 -7.62 -15.14 1.47
CA PRO A 42 -7.91 -15.76 0.20
C PRO A 42 -8.15 -17.27 0.41
N PRO A 43 -9.09 -17.91 -0.31
CA PRO A 43 -9.28 -19.34 -0.27
C PRO A 43 -8.13 -20.08 -1.00
N PRO A 44 -7.93 -21.38 -0.72
CA PRO A 44 -6.72 -22.13 -1.09
C PRO A 44 -6.44 -22.33 -2.57
N ARG A 45 -7.37 -21.96 -3.46
CA ARG A 45 -7.24 -22.15 -4.91
C ARG A 45 -7.48 -20.86 -5.69
N TRP A 46 -7.28 -19.70 -5.06
CA TRP A 46 -7.38 -18.45 -5.79
C TRP A 46 -6.34 -18.38 -6.92
N PRO A 47 -6.74 -17.94 -8.13
CA PRO A 47 -5.78 -17.62 -9.17
C PRO A 47 -4.71 -16.68 -8.64
N ALA A 48 -3.43 -16.93 -8.97
CA ALA A 48 -2.29 -16.17 -8.44
C ALA A 48 -2.49 -14.64 -8.53
N ARG A 49 -3.09 -14.16 -9.64
CA ARG A 49 -3.42 -12.74 -9.83
C ARG A 49 -4.41 -12.20 -8.78
N GLN A 50 -5.43 -12.97 -8.42
CA GLN A 50 -6.42 -12.57 -7.41
C GLN A 50 -5.80 -12.59 -6.01
N PHE A 51 -5.00 -13.62 -5.71
CA PHE A 51 -4.24 -13.69 -4.47
C PHE A 51 -3.32 -12.48 -4.28
N ARG A 52 -2.49 -12.15 -5.28
CA ARG A 52 -1.60 -10.98 -5.24
C ARG A 52 -2.36 -9.65 -5.14
N ARG A 53 -3.53 -9.53 -5.78
CA ARG A 53 -4.42 -8.38 -5.59
C ARG A 53 -4.96 -8.28 -4.16
N CYS A 54 -5.27 -9.41 -3.52
CA CYS A 54 -5.69 -9.48 -2.12
C CYS A 54 -4.58 -8.98 -1.20
N VAL A 55 -3.37 -9.54 -1.35
CA VAL A 55 -2.17 -9.10 -0.61
C VAL A 55 -1.94 -7.61 -0.79
N SER A 56 -1.96 -7.11 -2.03
CA SER A 56 -1.73 -5.70 -2.34
C SER A 56 -2.74 -4.77 -1.64
N ARG A 57 -4.01 -5.19 -1.58
CA ARG A 57 -5.14 -4.42 -1.03
C ARG A 57 -5.37 -4.63 0.46
N SER A 58 -4.74 -5.63 1.08
CA SER A 58 -4.93 -5.88 2.52
C SER A 58 -4.55 -4.64 3.34
N PRO A 59 -5.44 -4.18 4.25
CA PRO A 59 -5.21 -2.98 5.03
C PRO A 59 -4.12 -3.22 6.08
N VAL A 60 -3.33 -2.17 6.36
CA VAL A 60 -2.32 -2.16 7.43
C VAL A 60 -2.44 -0.83 8.16
N THR A 61 -2.68 -0.86 9.47
CA THR A 61 -2.84 0.36 10.26
C THR A 61 -1.51 1.11 10.40
N PRO A 62 -1.50 2.43 10.65
CA PRO A 62 -0.28 3.20 10.89
C PRO A 62 0.64 2.58 11.95
N GLU A 63 0.08 2.09 13.05
CA GLU A 63 0.82 1.54 14.19
C GLU A 63 1.52 0.23 13.79
N VAL A 64 0.82 -0.62 13.03
CA VAL A 64 1.37 -1.88 12.53
C VAL A 64 2.45 -1.64 11.47
N ARG A 65 2.32 -0.59 10.64
CA ARG A 65 3.34 -0.24 9.63
C ARG A 65 4.71 0.00 10.26
N GLN A 66 4.78 0.76 11.34
CA GLN A 66 6.04 0.99 12.04
C GLN A 66 6.63 -0.33 12.56
N ALA A 67 5.83 -1.15 13.23
CA ALA A 67 6.28 -2.44 13.75
C ALA A 67 6.80 -3.38 12.65
N ILE A 68 6.15 -3.39 11.48
CA ILE A 68 6.56 -4.15 10.30
C ILE A 68 7.92 -3.66 9.80
N LEU A 69 8.05 -2.37 9.51
CA LEU A 69 9.26 -1.80 8.93
C LEU A 69 10.46 -1.91 9.87
N SER A 70 10.25 -1.75 11.18
CA SER A 70 11.32 -1.94 12.18
C SER A 70 11.70 -3.40 12.44
N SER A 71 10.91 -4.36 11.98
CA SER A 71 11.19 -5.80 12.16
C SER A 71 11.84 -6.45 10.96
N PHE A 72 11.93 -5.73 9.84
CA PHE A 72 12.49 -6.23 8.59
C PHE A 72 13.90 -5.70 8.38
N ASP A 73 14.83 -6.59 8.05
CA ASP A 73 16.22 -6.22 7.76
C ASP A 73 16.38 -5.96 6.26
N PHE A 74 16.31 -4.70 5.86
CA PHE A 74 16.36 -4.31 4.45
C PHE A 74 17.74 -4.51 3.80
N GLU A 75 18.82 -4.76 4.55
CA GLU A 75 20.11 -5.09 3.95
C GLU A 75 20.18 -6.54 3.45
N LYS A 76 19.27 -7.41 3.89
CA LYS A 76 19.23 -8.84 3.55
C LYS A 76 18.28 -9.13 2.40
N SER A 77 18.65 -10.11 1.58
CA SER A 77 17.75 -10.65 0.56
C SER A 77 16.53 -11.35 1.19
N TYR A 78 15.51 -11.65 0.39
CA TYR A 78 14.25 -12.24 0.89
C TYR A 78 14.45 -13.65 1.46
N ASP A 79 15.39 -14.41 0.92
CA ASP A 79 15.79 -15.74 1.36
C ASP A 79 16.73 -15.70 2.59
N GLU A 80 17.48 -14.64 2.78
CA GLU A 80 18.36 -14.43 3.95
C GLU A 80 17.60 -13.95 5.20
N GLN A 81 16.32 -13.57 5.07
CA GLN A 81 15.51 -13.16 6.21
C GLN A 81 15.38 -14.31 7.22
N PRO A 82 15.66 -14.07 8.52
CA PRO A 82 15.52 -15.10 9.53
C PRO A 82 14.04 -15.51 9.67
N GLU A 83 13.78 -16.81 9.85
CA GLU A 83 12.41 -17.34 9.97
C GLU A 83 11.62 -16.65 11.10
N SER A 84 12.29 -16.29 12.20
CA SER A 84 11.68 -15.55 13.29
C SER A 84 11.15 -14.16 12.88
N ALA A 85 11.82 -13.47 11.95
CA ALA A 85 11.32 -12.22 11.40
C ALA A 85 10.13 -12.47 10.48
N ILE A 86 10.18 -13.49 9.62
CA ILE A 86 9.07 -13.87 8.72
C ILE A 86 7.80 -14.19 9.52
N LEU A 87 7.89 -15.02 10.56
CA LEU A 87 6.76 -15.35 11.44
C LEU A 87 6.19 -14.12 12.15
N LYS A 88 7.07 -13.21 12.61
CA LYS A 88 6.63 -11.96 13.23
C LYS A 88 5.87 -11.08 12.24
N LEU A 89 6.36 -10.98 11.01
CA LEU A 89 5.72 -10.21 9.94
C LEU A 89 4.40 -10.83 9.49
N GLU A 90 4.35 -12.16 9.39
CA GLU A 90 3.14 -12.91 9.09
C GLU A 90 2.03 -12.62 10.11
N LYS A 91 2.37 -12.59 11.40
CA LYS A 91 1.47 -12.21 12.48
C LYS A 91 1.04 -10.75 12.40
N LEU A 92 1.97 -9.82 12.18
CA LEU A 92 1.66 -8.39 12.04
C LEU A 92 0.74 -8.10 10.84
N LEU A 93 0.90 -8.86 9.75
CA LEU A 93 0.08 -8.74 8.54
C LEU A 93 -1.26 -9.48 8.65
N GLY A 94 -1.44 -10.33 9.66
CA GLY A 94 -2.62 -11.17 9.84
C GLY A 94 -2.70 -12.32 8.83
N TYR A 95 -1.55 -12.84 8.41
CA TYR A 95 -1.45 -13.86 7.36
C TYR A 95 -1.27 -15.30 7.89
N GLU A 96 -1.27 -15.52 9.21
CA GLU A 96 -0.95 -16.80 9.88
C GLU A 96 -1.76 -18.02 9.41
N ARG A 97 -2.91 -17.81 8.76
CA ARG A 97 -3.81 -18.87 8.27
C ARG A 97 -4.02 -18.80 6.76
N TRP A 98 -3.14 -18.10 6.05
CA TRP A 98 -3.25 -17.96 4.61
C TRP A 98 -2.79 -19.26 3.93
N PRO A 99 -3.46 -19.65 2.82
CA PRO A 99 -3.13 -20.88 2.13
C PRO A 99 -1.94 -20.67 1.20
N TRP A 100 -0.74 -20.69 1.76
CA TRP A 100 0.51 -20.61 1.01
C TRP A 100 0.69 -21.82 0.10
N LEU A 101 1.24 -21.61 -1.11
CA LEU A 101 1.58 -22.70 -2.02
C LEU A 101 2.75 -23.54 -1.47
N ASP A 102 3.78 -22.84 -1.02
CA ASP A 102 5.00 -23.37 -0.42
C ASP A 102 5.66 -22.27 0.46
N ASP A 103 6.76 -22.62 1.13
CA ASP A 103 7.50 -21.67 1.99
C ASP A 103 8.11 -20.50 1.20
N LEU A 104 8.45 -20.70 -0.08
CA LEU A 104 9.03 -19.68 -0.93
C LEU A 104 7.98 -18.63 -1.31
N ASP A 105 6.79 -19.04 -1.72
CA ASP A 105 5.65 -18.17 -1.99
C ASP A 105 5.22 -17.40 -0.74
N ARG A 106 5.22 -18.05 0.43
CA ARG A 106 4.99 -17.40 1.74
C ARG A 106 5.99 -16.27 1.96
N ARG A 107 7.29 -16.58 1.91
CA ARG A 107 8.37 -15.62 2.16
C ARG A 107 8.33 -14.45 1.17
N ASN A 108 8.28 -14.75 -0.12
CA ASN A 108 8.22 -13.72 -1.16
C ASN A 108 7.00 -12.81 -1.00
N THR A 109 5.82 -13.38 -0.76
CA THR A 109 4.60 -12.58 -0.58
C THR A 109 4.67 -11.66 0.64
N ILE A 110 5.23 -12.15 1.76
CA ILE A 110 5.43 -11.34 2.97
C ILE A 110 6.44 -10.22 2.68
N CYS A 111 7.62 -10.54 2.15
CA CYS A 111 8.67 -9.56 1.83
C CYS A 111 8.17 -8.50 0.83
N ASP A 112 7.50 -8.92 -0.25
CA ASP A 112 6.89 -8.01 -1.24
C ASP A 112 5.91 -7.05 -0.58
N LYS A 113 5.08 -7.54 0.35
CA LYS A 113 4.13 -6.70 1.08
C LYS A 113 4.85 -5.69 1.98
N VAL A 114 5.97 -6.07 2.62
CA VAL A 114 6.80 -5.15 3.40
C VAL A 114 7.39 -4.05 2.51
N SER A 115 7.97 -4.40 1.36
CA SER A 115 8.50 -3.45 0.38
C SER A 115 7.42 -2.48 -0.11
N MET A 116 6.21 -2.98 -0.40
CA MET A 116 5.07 -2.14 -0.74
C MET A 116 4.67 -1.16 0.37
N ILE A 117 4.75 -1.59 1.64
CA ILE A 117 4.47 -0.72 2.79
C ILE A 117 5.55 0.37 2.90
N LEU A 118 6.83 0.02 2.73
CA LEU A 118 7.93 0.98 2.71
C LEU A 118 7.74 2.03 1.61
N HIS A 119 7.43 1.61 0.38
CA HIS A 119 7.24 2.53 -0.75
C HIS A 119 6.10 3.51 -0.49
N LYS A 120 4.95 3.03 -0.02
CA LYS A 120 3.81 3.89 0.35
C LYS A 120 4.17 4.86 1.48
N PHE A 121 4.97 4.41 2.45
CA PHE A 121 5.46 5.26 3.52
C PHE A 121 6.39 6.36 3.00
N LEU A 122 7.34 6.03 2.12
CA LEU A 122 8.26 7.00 1.52
C LEU A 122 7.53 8.02 0.64
N TRP A 123 6.53 7.58 -0.12
CA TRP A 123 5.66 8.46 -0.90
C TRP A 123 4.90 9.45 -0.01
N SER A 124 4.40 9.02 1.16
CA SER A 124 3.77 9.95 2.10
C SER A 124 4.75 10.96 2.71
N HIS A 125 6.06 10.69 2.62
CA HIS A 125 7.14 11.61 3.00
C HIS A 125 7.71 12.40 1.81
N ARG A 126 7.00 12.37 0.67
CA ARG A 126 7.34 13.10 -0.56
C ARG A 126 8.63 12.65 -1.25
N TYR A 127 9.06 11.41 -0.99
CA TYR A 127 10.06 10.73 -1.79
C TYR A 127 9.35 9.90 -2.85
N TYR A 128 9.55 10.19 -4.13
CA TYR A 128 8.81 9.54 -5.22
C TYR A 128 9.72 8.69 -6.09
N TRP A 129 10.99 9.09 -6.23
CA TRP A 129 11.98 8.30 -6.93
C TRP A 129 12.59 7.31 -5.95
N LEU A 130 12.43 6.02 -6.22
CA LEU A 130 12.88 4.90 -5.40
C LEU A 130 13.67 3.95 -6.31
N THR A 131 14.94 3.70 -6.02
CA THR A 131 15.80 2.85 -6.86
C THR A 131 16.73 2.00 -6.02
N ASP A 132 16.68 0.69 -6.22
CA ASP A 132 17.64 -0.24 -5.60
C ASP A 132 19.01 -0.13 -6.27
N THR A 133 20.07 -0.14 -5.47
CA THR A 133 21.46 -0.08 -5.92
C THR A 133 22.38 -0.87 -4.98
N GLY A 134 23.65 -1.03 -5.36
CA GLY A 134 24.71 -1.54 -4.48
C GLY A 134 25.67 -0.43 -4.08
N ILE A 135 25.92 -0.25 -2.79
CA ILE A 135 26.98 0.63 -2.25
C ILE A 135 27.81 -0.18 -1.27
N ASP A 136 29.13 -0.20 -1.47
CA ASP A 136 30.09 -0.96 -0.64
C ASP A 136 29.73 -2.45 -0.50
N GLY A 137 29.24 -3.05 -1.60
CA GLY A 137 28.85 -4.46 -1.63
C GLY A 137 27.54 -4.78 -0.90
N LYS A 138 26.79 -3.76 -0.47
CA LYS A 138 25.49 -3.93 0.19
C LYS A 138 24.35 -3.33 -0.61
N SER A 139 23.19 -3.98 -0.57
CA SER A 139 21.95 -3.45 -1.16
C SER A 139 21.50 -2.17 -0.46
N ARG A 140 21.09 -1.17 -1.23
CA ARG A 140 20.63 0.14 -0.77
C ARG A 140 19.41 0.58 -1.56
N LEU A 141 18.51 1.32 -0.91
CA LEU A 141 17.44 2.04 -1.57
C LEU A 141 17.79 3.52 -1.64
N LEU A 142 18.00 4.01 -2.86
CA LEU A 142 18.12 5.42 -3.14
C LEU A 142 16.74 6.05 -3.18
N ILE A 143 16.58 7.15 -2.44
CA ILE A 143 15.32 7.90 -2.39
C ILE A 143 15.54 9.35 -2.75
N SER A 144 14.66 9.90 -3.58
CA SER A 144 14.69 11.30 -3.98
C SER A 144 13.29 11.92 -4.09
N PRO A 145 13.11 13.19 -3.66
CA PRO A 145 11.91 13.95 -3.98
C PRO A 145 11.89 14.36 -5.46
N LYS A 146 10.72 14.74 -5.96
CA LYS A 146 10.62 15.41 -7.27
C LYS A 146 11.20 16.81 -7.20
N GLU A 147 11.55 17.37 -8.35
CA GLU A 147 12.01 18.75 -8.43
C GLU A 147 10.96 19.72 -7.85
N GLY A 148 11.44 20.70 -7.09
CA GLY A 148 10.59 21.71 -6.44
C GLY A 148 9.76 21.20 -5.25
N ILE A 149 9.86 19.91 -4.87
CA ILE A 149 9.16 19.37 -3.70
C ILE A 149 10.12 19.23 -2.52
N GLU A 150 9.81 19.93 -1.43
CA GLU A 150 10.53 19.74 -0.17
C GLU A 150 10.11 18.43 0.52
N PRO A 151 11.05 17.49 0.77
CA PRO A 151 10.75 16.22 1.42
C PRO A 151 10.40 16.41 2.90
N LEU A 152 9.55 15.55 3.43
CA LEU A 152 9.29 15.50 4.88
C LEU A 152 10.41 14.69 5.56
N PRO A 153 10.80 15.04 6.81
CA PRO A 153 11.80 14.26 7.54
C PRO A 153 11.31 12.82 7.74
N LEU A 154 12.13 11.82 7.37
CA LEU A 154 11.83 10.45 7.77
C LEU A 154 12.07 10.29 9.28
N PRO A 155 11.27 9.47 9.96
CA PRO A 155 11.49 9.20 11.36
C PRO A 155 12.82 8.47 11.59
N GLU A 156 13.44 8.73 12.74
CA GLU A 156 14.75 8.18 13.12
C GLU A 156 14.77 6.65 13.11
N TRP A 157 13.66 6.00 13.50
CA TRP A 157 13.57 4.54 13.50
C TRP A 157 13.61 3.91 12.10
N LEU A 158 13.33 4.68 11.03
CA LEU A 158 13.42 4.22 9.65
C LEU A 158 14.76 4.58 9.00
N SER A 159 15.54 5.47 9.63
CA SER A 159 16.89 5.86 9.22
C SER A 159 17.86 4.69 9.39
N THR A 160 17.60 3.62 8.67
CA THR A 160 18.47 2.47 8.50
C THR A 160 19.57 2.85 7.50
N PRO A 161 20.77 2.25 7.58
CA PRO A 161 21.84 2.48 6.61
C PRO A 161 21.46 2.02 5.19
N TYR A 162 20.34 1.31 5.05
CA TYR A 162 19.76 0.89 3.77
C TYR A 162 19.23 2.06 2.94
N ILE A 163 18.66 3.10 3.56
CA ILE A 163 18.02 4.20 2.85
C ILE A 163 19.01 5.35 2.66
N VAL A 164 19.33 5.65 1.41
CA VAL A 164 20.24 6.75 1.06
C VAL A 164 19.44 7.86 0.39
N ARG A 165 19.43 9.03 1.02
CA ARG A 165 18.78 10.23 0.47
C ARG A 165 19.73 10.90 -0.50
N VAL A 166 19.25 11.13 -1.72
CA VAL A 166 19.98 11.92 -2.73
C VAL A 166 19.19 13.18 -3.07
N PRO A 167 19.84 14.24 -3.61
CA PRO A 167 19.15 15.42 -4.12
C PRO A 167 18.09 15.06 -5.17
N HIS A 168 17.23 16.03 -5.50
CA HIS A 168 16.14 15.86 -6.49
C HIS A 168 16.62 15.15 -7.77
N GLN A 169 15.83 14.18 -8.22
CA GLN A 169 16.06 13.45 -9.47
C GLN A 169 14.80 13.46 -10.30
N ASP A 170 14.81 14.30 -11.33
CA ASP A 170 13.81 14.28 -12.39
C ASP A 170 14.50 13.82 -13.68
N PHE A 171 14.29 12.54 -14.02
CA PHE A 171 14.67 12.01 -15.32
C PHE A 171 13.62 12.43 -16.33
N THR A 172 13.99 13.35 -17.21
CA THR A 172 13.19 13.64 -18.40
C THR A 172 13.78 12.84 -19.54
N TYR A 173 13.03 11.85 -20.02
CA TYR A 173 13.37 11.14 -21.25
C TYR A 173 12.78 11.91 -22.42
N LYS A 174 13.61 12.32 -23.38
CA LYS A 174 13.11 12.78 -24.67
C LYS A 174 13.05 11.55 -25.58
N PRO A 175 11.86 11.02 -25.92
CA PRO A 175 11.80 9.94 -26.91
C PRO A 175 12.33 10.48 -28.23
N GLU A 176 13.33 9.80 -28.77
CA GLU A 176 13.76 10.05 -30.14
C GLU A 176 12.62 9.63 -31.07
N THR A 177 12.16 10.56 -31.91
CA THR A 177 11.17 10.26 -32.94
C THR A 177 11.88 9.57 -34.10
N GLY A 178 11.83 8.24 -34.16
CA GLY A 178 12.44 7.41 -35.19
C GLY A 178 12.19 5.92 -34.95
N GLU A 179 12.60 5.04 -35.87
CA GLU A 179 12.44 3.56 -35.74
C GLU A 179 13.45 2.94 -34.75
N GLU A 180 14.45 3.69 -34.28
CA GLU A 180 15.57 3.24 -33.44
C GLU A 180 15.45 3.73 -31.97
N ILE A 181 14.24 3.69 -31.41
CA ILE A 181 13.85 4.29 -30.10
C ILE A 181 14.74 3.87 -28.91
N CYS A 182 15.58 2.83 -29.04
CA CYS A 182 16.33 2.24 -27.92
C CYS A 182 17.87 2.28 -28.06
N GLU A 183 18.46 2.84 -29.11
CA GLU A 183 19.92 2.72 -29.29
C GLU A 183 20.71 3.76 -28.46
N ASN A 184 20.20 4.99 -28.31
CA ASN A 184 20.90 6.05 -27.59
C ASN A 184 19.94 6.92 -26.75
N PRO A 185 19.59 6.51 -25.52
CA PRO A 185 18.73 7.31 -24.66
C PRO A 185 19.40 8.66 -24.31
N THR A 186 18.91 9.77 -24.88
CA THR A 186 19.38 11.11 -24.50
C THR A 186 18.72 11.55 -23.19
N ILE A 187 19.47 11.54 -22.09
CA ILE A 187 19.04 12.09 -20.79
C ILE A 187 19.17 13.62 -20.85
N THR A 188 18.04 14.34 -20.76
CA THR A 188 18.04 15.82 -20.88
C THR A 188 18.09 16.56 -19.54
N SER A 189 17.92 15.86 -18.41
CA SER A 189 17.99 16.42 -17.05
C SER A 189 18.14 15.31 -15.99
N GLY A 190 18.65 15.66 -14.81
CA GLY A 190 18.83 14.77 -13.67
C GLY A 190 20.27 14.27 -13.51
N HIS A 191 20.68 13.98 -12.27
CA HIS A 191 21.91 13.21 -12.01
C HIS A 191 21.60 11.73 -12.22
N ALA A 192 22.08 11.16 -13.32
CA ALA A 192 22.12 9.72 -13.46
C ALA A 192 23.02 9.18 -12.35
N ILE A 193 22.45 8.50 -11.34
CA ILE A 193 23.24 7.66 -10.42
C ILE A 193 24.03 6.61 -11.20
N LEU A 194 23.65 6.30 -12.44
CA LEU A 194 24.42 5.43 -13.33
C LEU A 194 25.81 6.01 -13.68
N ASP A 195 26.05 7.32 -13.51
CA ASP A 195 27.40 7.90 -13.63
C ASP A 195 28.26 7.69 -12.37
N SER A 196 27.70 7.16 -11.28
CA SER A 196 28.47 6.79 -10.07
C SER A 196 29.35 5.56 -10.31
N ASP A 197 28.93 4.66 -11.21
CA ASP A 197 29.73 3.48 -11.56
C ASP A 197 30.98 3.85 -12.41
N GLN A 198 31.01 5.05 -13.01
CA GLN A 198 32.20 5.59 -13.68
C GLN A 198 33.26 6.15 -12.72
N ARG A 199 32.99 6.22 -11.40
CA ARG A 199 33.99 6.58 -10.38
C ARG A 199 34.49 5.38 -9.59
N ARG A 200 34.59 4.20 -10.21
CA ARG A 200 35.53 3.20 -9.70
C ARG A 200 36.94 3.74 -9.96
N PRO A 201 37.78 3.94 -8.94
CA PRO A 201 39.20 4.14 -9.22
C PRO A 201 39.69 2.92 -9.97
N ASP A 202 40.42 3.14 -11.07
CA ASP A 202 41.16 2.08 -11.76
C ASP A 202 41.95 1.30 -10.71
N MET A 203 41.55 0.06 -10.48
CA MET A 203 42.36 -0.90 -9.74
C MET A 203 43.43 -1.38 -10.72
N SER A 204 44.45 -0.54 -10.89
CA SER A 204 45.75 -0.90 -11.49
C SER A 204 46.55 -1.78 -10.53
#